data_AF-A0A2S8G8V4-F1
#
_entry.id   AF-A0A2S8G8V4-F1
#
_cell.length_a   1.000
_cell.length_b   1.000
_cell.length_c   1.000
_cell.angle_alpha   90.00
_cell.angle_beta   90.00
_cell.angle_gamma   90.00
#
_symmetry.space_group_name_H-M   'P 1'
#
loop_
_entity.id
_entity.type
_entity.pdbx_description
1 polymer ?
#
loop_
_entity_poly.entity_id
_entity_poly.type
_entity_poly.pdbx_seq_one_letter_code
_entity_poly.pdbx_strand_id
1 'polypeptide(L)'
;MRIATIALQILLALFVSSASAQNEEAWQKSATADQLELVSIVQAYQRQQSELLQRLREIKEPLEQLKAMRSDVTTAETASVLIAFEAKRPGTDCGLLALRQVVMLTTQSNVEEAKSARKEAFRRLIDYANHPLVTSAISSIEAGGIDPEAIACLRGLMIQPQATPELKDFSQLQLSIRLTEPKFEAYFHRRRIAELDSGAQPKFVGEKQLHTERLAELPADELLQQYEAQGIELLKRLAQSESNVYLPRFRRIDDMGTLLEVEARETASDSLAEQAKRQLFQLAHLRPTKSAPELEVELIDGKSWSLAEQIEAGRVVIVHFSLKGCRPCEAMYPTFRKLHTQYGDRLAILAVMNDSDRNKTVDAVESGKITWSVMWDGRPGKVARQWGVTHFPTAWVIDRNGTIVDYNIGTVPLEEKIATLIDASTERSR
;
A
#
# COMPACT_ATOMS: atom_id res chain seq x y z
N MET A 1 -25.71 -15.76 10.02
CA MET A 1 -26.10 -15.01 8.81
C MET A 1 -26.87 -13.75 9.24
N ARG A 2 -26.37 -12.52 9.06
CA ARG A 2 -27.17 -11.56 8.27
C ARG A 2 -26.94 -12.04 6.84
N ILE A 3 -27.99 -12.32 6.07
CA ILE A 3 -28.08 -13.55 5.25
C ILE A 3 -27.55 -13.37 3.81
N ALA A 4 -26.38 -13.85 3.38
CA ALA A 4 -25.08 -13.90 4.08
C ALA A 4 -24.50 -12.48 4.19
N THR A 5 -23.29 -12.27 4.72
CA THR A 5 -22.82 -10.92 5.06
C THR A 5 -22.13 -10.27 3.85
N ILE A 6 -22.75 -9.73 2.79
CA ILE A 6 -24.07 -9.07 2.64
C ILE A 6 -24.88 -9.63 1.43
N ALA A 7 -24.33 -10.47 0.55
CA ALA A 7 -24.17 -11.90 0.84
C ALA A 7 -22.94 -12.59 0.19
N LEU A 8 -21.84 -11.88 -0.03
CA LEU A 8 -20.72 -11.86 0.92
C LEU A 8 -19.86 -10.63 0.58
N GLN A 9 -20.06 -9.49 1.26
CA GLN A 9 -19.98 -8.15 0.65
C GLN A 9 -20.65 -8.07 -0.76
N ILE A 10 -21.75 -8.82 -0.91
CA ILE A 10 -22.53 -9.15 -2.13
C ILE A 10 -21.91 -10.21 -3.02
N LEU A 11 -20.90 -9.85 -3.81
CA LEU A 11 -20.17 -10.82 -4.60
C LEU A 11 -18.69 -10.67 -4.26
N LEU A 12 -18.30 -10.39 -3.02
CA LEU A 12 -16.90 -10.15 -2.70
C LEU A 12 -16.33 -9.05 -3.64
N ALA A 13 -15.05 -8.95 -3.98
CA ALA A 13 -14.32 -9.57 -5.09
C ALA A 13 -14.82 -9.59 -6.55
N LEU A 14 -15.93 -10.24 -6.83
CA LEU A 14 -15.95 -11.25 -7.87
C LEU A 14 -16.10 -10.65 -9.27
N PHE A 15 -14.95 -10.48 -9.92
CA PHE A 15 -14.60 -11.50 -10.89
C PHE A 15 -13.66 -12.53 -10.24
N VAL A 16 -14.16 -13.73 -9.95
CA VAL A 16 -13.28 -14.91 -9.81
C VAL A 16 -13.28 -15.69 -11.10
N SER A 17 -12.07 -16.04 -11.50
CA SER A 17 -11.79 -17.19 -12.35
C SER A 17 -12.47 -18.46 -11.82
N SER A 18 -13.51 -18.92 -12.53
CA SER A 18 -13.94 -20.33 -12.56
C SER A 18 -14.49 -21.01 -11.28
N ALA A 19 -14.75 -20.29 -10.18
CA ALA A 19 -15.28 -20.89 -8.94
C ALA A 19 -16.36 -20.01 -8.26
N SER A 20 -17.66 -20.25 -8.42
CA SER A 20 -18.36 -21.24 -9.25
C SER A 20 -19.71 -20.67 -9.70
N ALA A 21 -20.14 -20.92 -10.95
CA ALA A 21 -21.38 -20.35 -11.49
C ALA A 21 -22.64 -20.69 -10.67
N GLN A 22 -22.64 -21.84 -9.97
CA GLN A 22 -23.71 -22.27 -9.07
C GLN A 22 -23.91 -21.35 -7.86
N ASN A 23 -22.84 -20.76 -7.32
CA ASN A 23 -22.93 -19.82 -6.19
C ASN A 23 -23.45 -18.46 -6.63
N GLU A 24 -23.08 -18.01 -7.83
CA GLU A 24 -23.57 -16.77 -8.42
C GLU A 24 -25.08 -16.86 -8.72
N GLU A 25 -25.52 -17.94 -9.37
CA GLU A 25 -26.94 -18.15 -9.70
C GLU A 25 -27.82 -18.26 -8.43
N ALA A 26 -27.30 -18.87 -7.36
CA ALA A 26 -27.96 -18.94 -6.05
C ALA A 26 -28.02 -17.57 -5.35
N TRP A 27 -26.96 -16.76 -5.46
CA TRP A 27 -26.96 -15.39 -4.94
C TRP A 27 -27.96 -14.51 -5.68
N GLN A 28 -27.93 -14.49 -7.03
CA GLN A 28 -28.82 -13.65 -7.84
C GLN A 28 -30.31 -13.94 -7.56
N LYS A 29 -30.66 -15.21 -7.28
CA LYS A 29 -32.02 -15.63 -6.88
C LYS A 29 -32.47 -15.17 -5.49
N SER A 30 -31.55 -14.69 -4.65
CA SER A 30 -31.82 -14.22 -3.28
C SER A 30 -31.47 -12.74 -3.05
N ALA A 31 -30.91 -12.06 -4.05
CA ALA A 31 -30.56 -10.65 -4.02
C ALA A 31 -31.77 -9.71 -4.08
N THR A 32 -31.68 -8.54 -3.46
CA THR A 32 -32.71 -7.49 -3.59
C THR A 32 -32.56 -6.72 -4.90
N ALA A 33 -33.62 -6.01 -5.32
CA ALA A 33 -33.58 -5.18 -6.53
C ALA A 33 -32.46 -4.12 -6.49
N ASP A 34 -32.24 -3.47 -5.34
CA ASP A 34 -31.16 -2.49 -5.15
C ASP A 34 -29.77 -3.12 -5.25
N GLN A 35 -29.61 -4.35 -4.76
CA GLN A 35 -28.35 -5.09 -4.87
C GLN A 35 -28.05 -5.47 -6.33
N LEU A 36 -29.07 -5.91 -7.08
CA LEU A 36 -28.96 -6.24 -8.50
C LEU A 36 -28.69 -4.99 -9.35
N GLU A 37 -29.35 -3.85 -9.06
CA GLU A 37 -29.09 -2.57 -9.74
C GLU A 37 -27.63 -2.11 -9.50
N LEU A 38 -27.15 -2.13 -8.24
CA LEU A 38 -25.78 -1.74 -7.90
C LEU A 38 -24.73 -2.63 -8.60
N VAL A 39 -24.94 -3.96 -8.61
CA VAL A 39 -24.09 -4.91 -9.34
C VAL A 39 -24.11 -4.61 -10.85
N SER A 40 -25.26 -4.31 -11.43
CA SER A 40 -25.37 -4.02 -12.86
C SER A 40 -24.56 -2.77 -13.28
N ILE A 41 -24.53 -1.74 -12.44
CA ILE A 41 -23.75 -0.50 -12.65
C ILE A 41 -22.25 -0.81 -12.64
N VAL A 42 -21.76 -1.54 -11.62
CA VAL A 42 -20.34 -1.88 -11.50
C VAL A 42 -19.88 -2.82 -12.62
N GLN A 43 -20.71 -3.80 -13.01
CA GLN A 43 -20.41 -4.69 -14.13
C GLN A 43 -20.40 -3.95 -15.49
N ALA A 44 -21.25 -2.94 -15.68
CA ALA A 44 -21.22 -2.11 -16.89
C ALA A 44 -19.90 -1.36 -17.01
N TYR A 45 -19.46 -0.71 -15.93
CA TYR A 45 -18.15 -0.07 -15.83
C TYR A 45 -16.99 -1.04 -16.11
N GLN A 46 -17.00 -2.23 -15.49
CA GLN A 46 -15.96 -3.24 -15.71
C GLN A 46 -15.86 -3.68 -17.17
N ARG A 47 -16.99 -3.82 -17.89
CA ARG A 47 -17.00 -4.12 -19.33
C ARG A 47 -16.38 -2.97 -20.13
N GLN A 48 -16.81 -1.73 -19.88
CA GLN A 48 -16.28 -0.55 -20.57
C GLN A 48 -14.76 -0.38 -20.36
N GLN A 49 -14.26 -0.58 -19.13
CA GLN A 49 -12.82 -0.57 -18.84
C GLN A 49 -12.07 -1.74 -19.50
N SER A 50 -12.68 -2.93 -19.59
CA SER A 50 -12.07 -4.07 -20.29
C SER A 50 -11.93 -3.79 -21.79
N GLU A 51 -12.95 -3.20 -22.41
CA GLU A 51 -12.91 -2.74 -23.81
C GLU A 51 -11.88 -1.64 -24.02
N LEU A 52 -11.81 -0.66 -23.12
CA LEU A 52 -10.79 0.39 -23.15
C LEU A 52 -9.38 -0.21 -23.09
N LEU A 53 -9.10 -1.10 -22.12
CA LEU A 53 -7.82 -1.79 -21.99
C LEU A 53 -7.49 -2.69 -23.19
N GLN A 54 -8.49 -3.21 -23.90
CA GLN A 54 -8.27 -3.90 -25.17
C GLN A 54 -7.84 -2.91 -26.27
N ARG A 55 -8.61 -1.84 -26.50
CA ARG A 55 -8.29 -0.79 -27.49
C ARG A 55 -6.92 -0.15 -27.23
N LEU A 56 -6.59 0.14 -25.97
CA LEU A 56 -5.29 0.69 -25.58
C LEU A 56 -4.13 -0.25 -25.93
N ARG A 57 -4.31 -1.58 -25.85
CA ARG A 57 -3.29 -2.57 -26.26
C ARG A 57 -3.08 -2.64 -27.77
N GLU A 58 -4.03 -2.18 -28.57
CA GLU A 58 -3.93 -2.10 -30.03
C GLU A 58 -3.21 -0.81 -30.49
N ILE A 59 -3.19 0.24 -29.66
CA ILE A 59 -2.46 1.48 -29.93
C ILE A 59 -0.96 1.28 -29.65
N LYS A 60 -0.16 1.29 -30.74
CA LYS A 60 1.31 1.15 -30.67
C LYS A 60 2.04 2.42 -30.24
N GLU A 61 1.48 3.59 -30.52
CA GLU A 61 2.10 4.89 -30.24
C GLU A 61 1.80 5.34 -28.81
N PRO A 62 2.81 5.47 -27.92
CA PRO A 62 2.58 5.78 -26.50
C PRO A 62 1.83 7.10 -26.25
N LEU A 63 2.04 8.11 -27.11
CA LEU A 63 1.34 9.40 -26.99
C LEU A 63 -0.15 9.29 -27.34
N GLU A 64 -0.52 8.49 -28.34
CA GLU A 64 -1.92 8.26 -28.68
C GLU A 64 -2.61 7.36 -27.64
N GLN A 65 -1.88 6.39 -27.07
CA GLN A 65 -2.36 5.57 -25.96
C GLN A 65 -2.65 6.44 -24.73
N LEU A 66 -1.74 7.37 -24.38
CA LEU A 66 -1.93 8.34 -23.30
C LEU A 66 -3.09 9.31 -23.56
N LYS A 67 -3.28 9.77 -24.81
CA LYS A 67 -4.45 10.60 -25.17
C LYS A 67 -5.76 9.83 -24.98
N ALA A 68 -5.84 8.60 -25.49
CA ALA A 68 -7.01 7.74 -25.36
C ALA A 68 -7.36 7.45 -23.89
N MET A 69 -6.35 7.20 -23.03
CA MET A 69 -6.55 7.09 -21.58
C MET A 69 -7.07 8.39 -20.95
N ARG A 70 -6.51 9.55 -21.33
CA ARG A 70 -6.92 10.86 -20.78
C ARG A 70 -8.32 11.29 -21.24
N SER A 71 -8.82 10.76 -22.35
CA SER A 71 -10.19 10.99 -22.82
C SER A 71 -11.25 10.06 -22.23
N ASP A 72 -10.89 9.11 -21.35
CA ASP A 72 -11.88 8.23 -20.71
C ASP A 72 -12.72 8.98 -19.67
N VAL A 73 -13.98 9.25 -20.03
CA VAL A 73 -14.99 9.83 -19.12
C VAL A 73 -15.78 8.77 -18.35
N THR A 74 -15.65 7.48 -18.71
CA THR A 74 -16.42 6.36 -18.14
C THR A 74 -16.38 6.33 -16.61
N THR A 75 -15.22 6.66 -16.03
CA THR A 75 -15.02 6.77 -14.58
C THR A 75 -15.89 7.87 -13.94
N ALA A 76 -15.96 9.05 -14.56
CA ALA A 76 -16.76 10.18 -14.07
C ALA A 76 -18.27 9.96 -14.25
N GLU A 77 -18.68 9.38 -15.38
CA GLU A 77 -20.07 9.01 -15.65
C GLU A 77 -20.57 7.97 -14.64
N THR A 78 -19.79 6.90 -14.43
CA THR A 78 -20.12 5.84 -13.45
C THR A 78 -20.16 6.39 -12.03
N ALA A 79 -19.21 7.24 -11.65
CA ALA A 79 -19.20 7.88 -10.34
C ALA A 79 -20.46 8.75 -10.13
N SER A 80 -20.89 9.50 -11.15
CA SER A 80 -22.12 10.30 -11.11
C SER A 80 -23.38 9.44 -10.96
N VAL A 81 -23.45 8.30 -11.67
CA VAL A 81 -24.53 7.32 -11.52
C VAL A 81 -24.58 6.73 -10.11
N LEU A 82 -23.42 6.40 -9.52
CA LEU A 82 -23.33 5.86 -8.15
C LEU A 82 -23.72 6.90 -7.07
N ILE A 83 -23.37 8.18 -7.25
CA ILE A 83 -23.87 9.27 -6.38
C ILE A 83 -25.39 9.39 -6.49
N ALA A 84 -25.96 9.35 -7.70
CA ALA A 84 -27.41 9.38 -7.90
C ALA A 84 -28.12 8.12 -7.38
N PHE A 85 -27.44 6.97 -7.37
CA PHE A 85 -27.92 5.72 -6.77
C PHE A 85 -28.01 5.83 -5.25
N GLU A 86 -26.96 6.34 -4.58
CA GLU A 86 -26.98 6.54 -3.13
C GLU A 86 -27.98 7.63 -2.72
N ALA A 87 -28.13 8.71 -3.50
CA ALA A 87 -29.05 9.80 -3.16
C ALA A 87 -30.52 9.35 -3.05
N LYS A 88 -30.88 8.23 -3.68
CA LYS A 88 -32.21 7.58 -3.58
C LYS A 88 -32.31 6.60 -2.40
N ARG A 89 -31.17 6.21 -1.81
CA ARG A 89 -31.00 5.11 -0.85
C ARG A 89 -30.08 5.49 0.34
N PRO A 90 -30.17 6.72 0.90
CA PRO A 90 -29.27 7.16 1.97
C PRO A 90 -29.43 6.29 3.22
N GLY A 91 -28.34 6.12 3.97
CA GLY A 91 -28.31 5.30 5.19
C GLY A 91 -28.42 3.77 4.97
N THR A 92 -28.53 3.28 3.73
CA THR A 92 -28.60 1.83 3.42
C THR A 92 -27.22 1.21 3.14
N ASP A 93 -27.11 -0.11 3.31
CA ASP A 93 -25.93 -0.91 2.91
C ASP A 93 -25.53 -0.63 1.44
N CYS A 94 -26.51 -0.61 0.52
CA CYS A 94 -26.25 -0.39 -0.91
C CYS A 94 -25.82 1.06 -1.21
N GLY A 95 -26.40 2.05 -0.53
CA GLY A 95 -25.96 3.44 -0.63
C GLY A 95 -24.51 3.62 -0.16
N LEU A 96 -24.16 3.05 1.00
CA LEU A 96 -22.78 3.09 1.51
C LEU A 96 -21.79 2.41 0.55
N LEU A 97 -22.15 1.25 0.01
CA LEU A 97 -21.33 0.55 -0.97
C LEU A 97 -21.17 1.35 -2.27
N ALA A 98 -22.20 2.07 -2.72
CA ALA A 98 -22.07 2.98 -3.86
C ALA A 98 -21.08 4.12 -3.60
N LEU A 99 -21.10 4.76 -2.41
CA LEU A 99 -20.09 5.77 -2.05
C LEU A 99 -18.67 5.18 -1.99
N ARG A 100 -18.51 3.97 -1.43
CA ARG A 100 -17.24 3.23 -1.43
C ARG A 100 -16.73 2.99 -2.86
N GLN A 101 -17.61 2.60 -3.79
CA GLN A 101 -17.27 2.43 -5.20
C GLN A 101 -16.85 3.77 -5.83
N VAL A 102 -17.59 4.87 -5.59
CA VAL A 102 -17.19 6.20 -6.08
C VAL A 102 -15.78 6.55 -5.64
N VAL A 103 -15.45 6.39 -4.35
CA VAL A 103 -14.09 6.65 -3.84
C VAL A 103 -13.05 5.81 -4.59
N MET A 104 -13.21 4.47 -4.62
CA MET A 104 -12.23 3.57 -5.26
C MET A 104 -12.03 3.87 -6.76
N LEU A 105 -13.12 4.06 -7.51
CA LEU A 105 -13.06 4.28 -8.96
C LEU A 105 -12.37 5.61 -9.29
N THR A 106 -12.53 6.62 -8.43
CA THR A 106 -12.06 7.97 -8.70
C THR A 106 -10.71 8.30 -8.08
N THR A 107 -10.14 7.46 -7.20
CA THR A 107 -8.87 7.71 -6.48
C THR A 107 -7.73 8.18 -7.39
N GLN A 108 -7.54 7.55 -8.55
CA GLN A 108 -6.46 7.88 -9.49
C GLN A 108 -6.91 8.73 -10.68
N SER A 109 -8.18 9.17 -10.72
CA SER A 109 -8.69 9.96 -11.84
C SER A 109 -8.28 11.42 -11.73
N ASN A 110 -7.74 11.93 -12.84
CA ASN A 110 -7.43 13.35 -13.02
C ASN A 110 -8.58 14.14 -13.66
N VAL A 111 -9.70 13.48 -14.01
CA VAL A 111 -10.91 14.11 -14.58
C VAL A 111 -11.64 14.91 -13.49
N GLU A 112 -11.96 16.17 -13.74
CA GLU A 112 -12.54 17.07 -12.72
C GLU A 112 -13.91 16.62 -12.23
N GLU A 113 -14.74 16.08 -13.12
CA GLU A 113 -16.04 15.49 -12.80
C GLU A 113 -15.89 14.28 -11.86
N ALA A 114 -14.86 13.46 -12.04
CA ALA A 114 -14.53 12.34 -11.15
C ALA A 114 -14.05 12.83 -9.78
N LYS A 115 -13.21 13.88 -9.73
CA LYS A 115 -12.80 14.53 -8.46
C LYS A 115 -14.00 15.14 -7.72
N SER A 116 -14.93 15.77 -8.44
CA SER A 116 -16.16 16.32 -7.90
C SER A 116 -17.07 15.24 -7.31
N ALA A 117 -17.24 14.10 -8.01
CA ALA A 117 -17.96 12.96 -7.48
C ALA A 117 -17.27 12.35 -6.24
N ARG A 118 -15.94 12.27 -6.22
CA ARG A 118 -15.14 11.82 -5.04
C ARG A 118 -15.37 12.72 -3.84
N LYS A 119 -15.34 14.04 -4.03
CA LYS A 119 -15.63 15.07 -3.02
C LYS A 119 -17.03 14.93 -2.43
N GLU A 120 -18.03 14.73 -3.29
CA GLU A 120 -19.41 14.53 -2.86
C GLU A 120 -19.59 13.20 -2.11
N ALA A 121 -18.91 12.12 -2.52
CA ALA A 121 -18.90 10.86 -1.79
C ALA A 121 -18.29 11.01 -0.39
N PHE A 122 -17.15 11.70 -0.27
CA PHE A 122 -16.52 12.01 1.01
C PHE A 122 -17.43 12.83 1.94
N ARG A 123 -18.14 13.83 1.39
CA ARG A 123 -19.11 14.61 2.17
C ARG A 123 -20.24 13.73 2.73
N ARG A 124 -20.80 12.83 1.90
CA ARG A 124 -21.91 11.93 2.27
C ARG A 124 -21.49 10.80 3.21
N LEU A 125 -20.27 10.29 3.09
CA LEU A 125 -19.74 9.24 3.98
C LEU A 125 -19.78 9.63 5.46
N ILE A 126 -19.68 10.94 5.77
CA ILE A 126 -19.80 11.47 7.14
C ILE A 126 -21.18 11.16 7.75
N ASP A 127 -22.25 11.20 6.96
CA ASP A 127 -23.62 10.94 7.42
C ASP A 127 -23.83 9.47 7.82
N TYR A 128 -22.97 8.56 7.33
CA TYR A 128 -22.95 7.13 7.67
C TYR A 128 -22.19 6.78 8.95
N ALA A 129 -21.84 7.75 9.80
CA ALA A 129 -20.99 7.53 10.98
C ALA A 129 -21.52 6.51 12.02
N ASN A 130 -22.82 6.21 12.05
CA ASN A 130 -23.40 5.16 12.90
C ASN A 130 -23.65 3.83 12.16
N HIS A 131 -23.31 3.75 10.87
CA HIS A 131 -23.64 2.60 10.03
C HIS A 131 -22.64 1.46 10.26
N PRO A 132 -23.08 0.21 10.56
CA PRO A 132 -22.17 -0.87 10.99
C PRO A 132 -21.04 -1.24 10.02
N LEU A 133 -21.16 -0.85 8.75
CA LEU A 133 -20.18 -1.15 7.70
C LEU A 133 -19.30 0.04 7.31
N VAL A 134 -19.49 1.24 7.90
CA VAL A 134 -18.79 2.47 7.46
C VAL A 134 -17.28 2.34 7.56
N THR A 135 -16.75 1.68 8.59
CA THR A 135 -15.33 1.33 8.73
C THR A 135 -14.77 0.56 7.53
N SER A 136 -15.55 -0.38 6.96
CA SER A 136 -15.17 -1.13 5.75
C SER A 136 -15.38 -0.36 4.44
N ALA A 137 -16.17 0.72 4.46
CA ALA A 137 -16.23 1.66 3.36
C ALA A 137 -15.01 2.58 3.38
N ILE A 138 -14.68 3.14 4.55
CA ILE A 138 -13.54 4.06 4.66
C ILE A 138 -12.18 3.37 4.64
N SER A 139 -12.10 2.04 4.73
CA SER A 139 -10.86 1.29 4.43
C SER A 139 -10.49 1.25 2.94
N SER A 140 -11.25 1.91 2.04
CA SER A 140 -10.77 2.25 0.69
C SER A 140 -10.08 3.61 0.63
N ILE A 141 -10.20 4.43 1.68
CA ILE A 141 -9.56 5.75 1.79
C ILE A 141 -8.05 5.60 2.06
N GLU A 142 -7.56 4.41 2.42
CA GLU A 142 -6.12 4.15 2.60
C GLU A 142 -5.31 4.39 1.31
N ALA A 143 -5.92 4.19 0.14
CA ALA A 143 -5.27 4.35 -1.14
C ALA A 143 -5.31 5.80 -1.65
N GLY A 144 -4.13 6.38 -1.92
CA GLY A 144 -3.94 7.68 -2.58
C GLY A 144 -3.17 8.70 -1.73
N GLY A 145 -2.48 9.63 -2.39
CA GLY A 145 -1.72 10.73 -1.76
C GLY A 145 -2.61 11.76 -1.05
N ILE A 146 -2.11 12.99 -0.85
CA ILE A 146 -2.92 14.03 -0.20
C ILE A 146 -4.20 14.28 -0.98
N ASP A 147 -5.32 14.09 -0.28
CA ASP A 147 -6.66 14.45 -0.73
C ASP A 147 -7.30 15.26 0.42
N PRO A 148 -7.48 16.58 0.27
CA PRO A 148 -8.05 17.43 1.32
C PRO A 148 -9.46 17.02 1.73
N GLU A 149 -10.26 16.52 0.79
CA GLU A 149 -11.61 16.02 1.01
C GLU A 149 -11.61 14.70 1.81
N ALA A 150 -10.65 13.80 1.57
CA ALA A 150 -10.44 12.61 2.38
C ALA A 150 -10.03 12.98 3.82
N ILE A 151 -9.12 13.95 3.98
CA ILE A 151 -8.73 14.49 5.29
C ILE A 151 -9.95 15.11 6.01
N ALA A 152 -10.80 15.85 5.30
CA ALA A 152 -12.03 16.43 5.83
C ALA A 152 -13.06 15.36 6.22
N CYS A 153 -13.22 14.31 5.41
CA CYS A 153 -14.09 13.16 5.69
C CYS A 153 -13.69 12.46 7.00
N LEU A 154 -12.41 12.10 7.13
CA LEU A 154 -11.90 11.39 8.30
C LEU A 154 -12.01 12.25 9.57
N ARG A 155 -11.69 13.54 9.50
CA ARG A 155 -11.92 14.49 10.60
C ARG A 155 -13.41 14.60 10.95
N GLY A 156 -14.29 14.66 9.94
CA GLY A 156 -15.75 14.69 10.10
C GLY A 156 -16.27 13.47 10.86
N LEU A 157 -15.89 12.27 10.41
CA LEU A 157 -16.26 11.00 11.04
C LEU A 157 -15.80 10.91 12.51
N MET A 158 -14.60 11.41 12.83
CA MET A 158 -14.10 11.44 14.21
C MET A 158 -14.95 12.31 15.15
N ILE A 159 -15.50 13.44 14.67
CA ILE A 159 -16.25 14.40 15.49
C ILE A 159 -17.75 14.14 15.53
N GLN A 160 -18.30 13.23 14.71
CA GLN A 160 -19.73 12.91 14.74
C GLN A 160 -20.15 12.38 16.12
N PRO A 161 -21.20 12.95 16.76
CA PRO A 161 -21.70 12.46 18.05
C PRO A 161 -22.08 10.98 18.05
N GLN A 162 -22.65 10.52 16.94
CA GLN A 162 -23.11 9.15 16.70
C GLN A 162 -22.01 8.18 16.22
N ALA A 163 -20.78 8.65 15.98
CA ALA A 163 -19.67 7.78 15.61
C ALA A 163 -19.26 6.89 16.79
N THR A 164 -19.18 5.58 16.54
CA THR A 164 -18.75 4.60 17.54
C THR A 164 -17.25 4.78 17.88
N PRO A 165 -16.78 4.31 19.05
CA PRO A 165 -15.35 4.35 19.39
C PRO A 165 -14.48 3.71 18.31
N GLU A 166 -14.91 2.58 17.74
CA GLU A 166 -14.18 1.84 16.72
C GLU A 166 -14.02 2.63 15.42
N LEU A 167 -15.06 3.38 15.02
CA LEU A 167 -14.97 4.28 13.88
C LEU A 167 -14.04 5.46 14.16
N LYS A 168 -14.06 6.01 15.38
CA LYS A 168 -13.19 7.13 15.77
C LYS A 168 -11.73 6.71 15.75
N ASP A 169 -11.40 5.58 16.36
CA ASP A 169 -10.05 5.01 16.37
C ASP A 169 -9.57 4.66 14.96
N PHE A 170 -10.42 4.05 14.12
CA PHE A 170 -10.05 3.75 12.75
C PHE A 170 -9.84 5.00 11.90
N SER A 171 -10.75 5.97 12.00
CA SER A 171 -10.62 7.25 11.29
C SER A 171 -9.38 8.03 11.75
N GLN A 172 -9.03 7.92 13.04
CA GLN A 172 -7.81 8.48 13.61
C GLN A 172 -6.55 7.82 13.04
N LEU A 173 -6.51 6.49 12.93
CA LEU A 173 -5.40 5.78 12.29
C LEU A 173 -5.25 6.21 10.83
N GLN A 174 -6.34 6.23 10.05
CA GLN A 174 -6.30 6.61 8.64
C GLN A 174 -5.90 8.06 8.40
N LEU A 175 -6.43 8.97 9.22
CA LEU A 175 -6.04 10.37 9.19
C LEU A 175 -4.54 10.52 9.50
N SER A 176 -4.03 9.76 10.47
CA SER A 176 -2.62 9.84 10.85
C SER A 176 -1.65 9.33 9.77
N ILE A 177 -1.98 8.24 9.07
CA ILE A 177 -1.22 7.76 7.90
C ILE A 177 -1.18 8.86 6.83
N ARG A 178 -2.36 9.37 6.44
CA ARG A 178 -2.51 10.39 5.39
C ARG A 178 -1.82 11.72 5.70
N LEU A 179 -1.58 12.04 6.96
CA LEU A 179 -0.85 13.23 7.38
C LEU A 179 0.67 13.01 7.51
N THR A 180 1.15 11.77 7.68
CA THR A 180 2.59 11.48 7.87
C THR A 180 3.32 11.07 6.59
N GLU A 181 2.68 10.34 5.67
CA GLU A 181 3.29 9.95 4.38
C GLU A 181 3.72 11.10 3.43
N PRO A 182 3.00 12.24 3.30
CA PRO A 182 3.25 13.14 2.17
C PRO A 182 4.57 13.90 2.23
N LYS A 183 5.10 14.15 3.43
CA LYS A 183 6.46 14.70 3.59
C LYS A 183 7.52 13.72 3.07
N PHE A 184 7.24 12.43 3.16
CA PHE A 184 8.10 11.37 2.65
C PHE A 184 7.97 11.19 1.13
N GLU A 185 6.76 11.35 0.59
CA GLU A 185 6.52 11.49 -0.85
C GLU A 185 7.34 12.66 -1.43
N ALA A 186 7.25 13.85 -0.82
CA ALA A 186 8.03 15.03 -1.21
C ALA A 186 9.55 14.78 -1.18
N TYR A 187 10.06 14.05 -0.17
CA TYR A 187 11.47 13.64 -0.09
C TYR A 187 11.87 12.81 -1.32
N PHE A 188 11.08 11.79 -1.71
CA PHE A 188 11.38 10.97 -2.88
C PHE A 188 11.38 11.77 -4.18
N HIS A 189 10.38 12.63 -4.41
CA HIS A 189 10.32 13.45 -5.62
C HIS A 189 11.53 14.38 -5.72
N ARG A 190 11.87 15.10 -4.64
CA ARG A 190 13.06 15.97 -4.59
C ARG A 190 14.35 15.20 -4.84
N ARG A 191 14.50 14.04 -4.21
CA ARG A 191 15.68 13.18 -4.37
C ARG A 191 15.84 12.71 -5.81
N ARG A 192 14.78 12.21 -6.45
CA ARG A 192 14.85 11.72 -7.84
C ARG A 192 15.06 12.87 -8.84
N ILE A 193 14.48 14.05 -8.61
CA ILE A 193 14.78 15.25 -9.40
C ILE A 193 16.26 15.60 -9.31
N ALA A 194 16.84 15.63 -8.10
CA ALA A 194 18.25 15.93 -7.88
C ALA A 194 19.20 14.86 -8.47
N GLU A 195 18.83 13.57 -8.40
CA GLU A 195 19.54 12.48 -9.08
C GLU A 195 19.57 12.70 -10.60
N LEU A 196 18.43 13.01 -11.22
CA LEU A 196 18.31 13.28 -12.66
C LEU A 196 19.06 14.56 -13.08
N ASP A 197 19.03 15.61 -12.25
CA ASP A 197 19.81 16.84 -12.46
C ASP A 197 21.33 16.61 -12.34
N SER A 198 21.74 15.58 -11.61
CA SER A 198 23.14 15.14 -11.50
C SER A 198 23.55 14.15 -12.60
N GLY A 199 22.70 13.89 -13.60
CA GLY A 199 23.01 13.01 -14.73
C GLY A 199 22.59 11.54 -14.58
N ALA A 200 21.80 11.19 -13.56
CA ALA A 200 21.17 9.87 -13.47
C ALA A 200 20.31 9.57 -14.71
N GLN A 201 20.20 8.29 -15.08
CA GLN A 201 19.51 7.93 -16.32
C GLN A 201 17.99 7.91 -16.11
N PRO A 202 17.21 8.59 -16.97
CA PRO A 202 15.75 8.57 -16.86
C PRO A 202 15.19 7.21 -17.28
N LYS A 203 14.29 6.66 -16.46
CA LYS A 203 13.59 5.38 -16.73
C LYS A 203 12.72 5.43 -17.98
N PHE A 204 12.17 6.59 -18.27
CA PHE A 204 11.28 6.87 -19.40
C PHE A 204 11.34 8.35 -19.76
N VAL A 205 10.96 8.67 -21.00
CA VAL A 205 10.90 10.05 -21.50
C VAL A 205 9.93 10.86 -20.62
N GLY A 206 10.42 11.94 -20.02
CA GLY A 206 9.63 12.79 -19.14
C GLY A 206 9.65 12.42 -17.65
N GLU A 207 10.46 11.46 -17.18
CA GLU A 207 10.52 11.09 -15.74
C GLU A 207 10.73 12.31 -14.83
N LYS A 208 11.68 13.21 -15.16
CA LYS A 208 11.92 14.43 -14.37
C LYS A 208 10.66 15.30 -14.28
N GLN A 209 10.01 15.54 -15.43
CA GLN A 209 8.80 16.35 -15.49
C GLN A 209 7.68 15.76 -14.61
N LEU A 210 7.46 14.44 -14.69
CA LEU A 210 6.49 13.76 -13.83
C LEU A 210 6.81 13.96 -12.34
N HIS A 211 8.06 13.80 -11.92
CA HIS A 211 8.41 14.03 -10.51
C HIS A 211 8.27 15.50 -10.11
N THR A 212 8.54 16.45 -11.00
CA THR A 212 8.35 17.89 -10.77
C THR A 212 6.86 18.25 -10.65
N GLU A 213 6.01 17.72 -11.52
CA GLU A 213 4.55 17.91 -11.48
C GLU A 213 3.96 17.34 -10.17
N ARG A 214 4.32 16.09 -9.81
CA ARG A 214 3.89 15.47 -8.54
C ARG A 214 4.38 16.22 -7.31
N LEU A 215 5.61 16.76 -7.32
CA LEU A 215 6.10 17.59 -6.23
C LEU A 215 5.33 18.91 -6.10
N ALA A 216 4.84 19.47 -7.20
CA ALA A 216 4.03 20.68 -7.22
C ALA A 216 2.56 20.46 -6.82
N GLU A 217 2.05 19.22 -6.89
CA GLU A 217 0.75 18.83 -6.34
C GLU A 217 0.76 18.74 -4.80
N LEU A 218 1.93 18.57 -4.18
CA LEU A 218 2.08 18.50 -2.72
C LEU A 218 2.10 19.90 -2.07
N PRO A 219 1.59 20.05 -0.83
CA PRO A 219 1.69 21.30 -0.09
C PRO A 219 3.12 21.76 0.17
N ALA A 220 3.24 23.06 0.51
CA ALA A 220 4.49 23.64 0.97
C ALA A 220 5.04 22.94 2.24
N ASP A 221 6.36 22.95 2.40
CA ASP A 221 7.06 22.22 3.48
C ASP A 221 6.57 22.58 4.89
N GLU A 222 6.16 23.82 5.13
CA GLU A 222 5.59 24.22 6.41
C GLU A 222 4.30 23.45 6.73
N LEU A 223 3.40 23.29 5.75
CA LEU A 223 2.16 22.54 5.95
C LEU A 223 2.43 21.03 6.03
N LEU A 224 3.42 20.51 5.30
CA LEU A 224 3.88 19.12 5.42
C LEU A 224 4.44 18.80 6.82
N GLN A 225 5.18 19.73 7.42
CA GLN A 225 5.66 19.61 8.81
C GLN A 225 4.50 19.67 9.81
N GLN A 226 3.53 20.57 9.61
CA GLN A 226 2.33 20.64 10.45
C GLN A 226 1.48 19.37 10.34
N TYR A 227 1.34 18.78 9.14
CA TYR A 227 0.65 17.51 8.92
C TYR A 227 1.37 16.37 9.63
N GLU A 228 2.69 16.20 9.43
CA GLU A 228 3.47 15.15 10.08
C GLU A 228 3.35 15.24 11.62
N ALA A 229 3.46 16.44 12.19
CA ALA A 229 3.30 16.67 13.62
C ALA A 229 1.89 16.30 14.14
N GLN A 230 0.83 16.67 13.39
CA GLN A 230 -0.55 16.29 13.71
C GLN A 230 -0.75 14.77 13.62
N GLY A 231 -0.24 14.12 12.57
CA GLY A 231 -0.35 12.68 12.40
C GLY A 231 0.38 11.89 13.49
N ILE A 232 1.60 12.31 13.87
CA ILE A 232 2.35 11.73 15.00
C ILE A 232 1.56 11.88 16.32
N GLU A 233 0.90 13.01 16.55
CA GLU A 233 0.09 13.23 17.74
C GLU A 233 -1.17 12.34 17.78
N LEU A 234 -1.85 12.17 16.63
CA LEU A 234 -2.97 11.22 16.49
C LEU A 234 -2.52 9.77 16.73
N LEU A 235 -1.35 9.37 16.21
CA LEU A 235 -0.75 8.07 16.47
C LEU A 235 -0.42 7.88 17.95
N LYS A 236 0.16 8.87 18.63
CA LYS A 236 0.47 8.79 20.08
C LYS A 236 -0.77 8.52 20.91
N ARG A 237 -1.85 9.25 20.65
CA ARG A 237 -3.14 9.07 21.36
C ARG A 237 -3.71 7.67 21.11
N LEU A 238 -3.67 7.18 19.87
CA LEU A 238 -4.18 5.85 19.53
C LEU A 238 -3.30 4.75 20.14
N ALA A 239 -1.98 4.91 20.14
CA ALA A 239 -1.02 4.00 20.77
C ALA A 239 -1.15 3.92 22.30
N GLN A 240 -1.69 4.97 22.94
CA GLN A 240 -1.97 5.05 24.37
C GLN A 240 -3.40 4.62 24.73
N SER A 241 -4.27 4.38 23.74
CA SER A 241 -5.65 3.95 23.97
C SER A 241 -5.74 2.46 24.33
N GLU A 242 -6.84 2.08 24.99
CA GLU A 242 -7.22 0.67 25.19
C GLU A 242 -7.90 0.05 23.95
N SER A 243 -7.66 0.61 22.75
CA SER A 243 -8.33 0.20 21.52
C SER A 243 -7.96 -1.24 21.13
N ASN A 244 -8.85 -2.16 21.48
CA ASN A 244 -8.85 -3.57 21.08
C ASN A 244 -9.60 -3.79 19.75
N VAL A 245 -9.64 -2.76 18.91
CA VAL A 245 -10.26 -2.82 17.59
C VAL A 245 -9.29 -3.50 16.62
N TYR A 246 -9.76 -4.53 15.93
CA TYR A 246 -9.00 -5.26 14.93
C TYR A 246 -9.55 -4.97 13.54
N LEU A 247 -8.66 -4.76 12.58
CA LEU A 247 -9.07 -4.75 11.19
C LEU A 247 -9.42 -6.17 10.74
N PRO A 248 -10.54 -6.35 10.01
CA PRO A 248 -10.87 -7.64 9.43
C PRO A 248 -9.75 -8.04 8.47
N ARG A 249 -9.04 -9.15 8.77
CA ARG A 249 -8.07 -9.70 7.82
C ARG A 249 -8.82 -10.32 6.64
N PHE A 250 -8.33 -10.06 5.44
CA PHE A 250 -8.85 -10.68 4.23
C PHE A 250 -8.09 -11.98 3.97
N ARG A 251 -8.78 -13.12 3.99
CA ARG A 251 -8.17 -14.45 3.74
C ARG A 251 -7.84 -14.64 2.26
N ARG A 252 -8.58 -13.98 1.38
CA ARG A 252 -8.37 -14.03 -0.07
C ARG A 252 -8.69 -12.65 -0.66
N ILE A 253 -7.99 -12.28 -1.73
CA ILE A 253 -8.24 -11.10 -2.59
C ILE A 253 -7.98 -11.58 -4.04
N ASP A 254 -8.71 -11.08 -5.03
CA ASP A 254 -8.46 -11.42 -6.44
C ASP A 254 -7.32 -10.59 -7.07
N ASP A 255 -6.99 -10.87 -8.33
CA ASP A 255 -5.94 -10.17 -9.09
C ASP A 255 -6.25 -8.67 -9.33
N MET A 256 -7.49 -8.23 -9.06
CA MET A 256 -7.97 -6.85 -9.22
C MET A 256 -8.05 -6.09 -7.88
N GLY A 257 -7.55 -6.67 -6.79
CA GLY A 257 -7.57 -6.04 -5.45
C GLY A 257 -8.91 -6.19 -4.73
N THR A 258 -9.77 -7.07 -5.22
CA THR A 258 -11.18 -7.14 -4.86
C THR A 258 -11.37 -8.27 -3.81
N LEU A 259 -12.04 -7.94 -2.70
CA LEU A 259 -12.00 -8.65 -1.40
C LEU A 259 -12.69 -10.03 -1.42
N LEU A 260 -11.96 -11.17 -1.42
CA LEU A 260 -12.46 -12.53 -1.69
C LEU A 260 -12.86 -13.42 -0.49
N GLU A 261 -12.46 -13.10 0.74
CA GLU A 261 -12.98 -13.74 1.96
C GLU A 261 -12.53 -12.95 3.19
N VAL A 262 -13.37 -12.82 4.22
CA VAL A 262 -12.99 -12.19 5.50
C VAL A 262 -12.72 -13.25 6.56
N GLU A 263 -11.54 -13.18 7.19
CA GLU A 263 -11.14 -14.07 8.27
C GLU A 263 -11.67 -13.57 9.61
N ALA A 264 -12.60 -14.33 10.21
CA ALA A 264 -13.27 -13.99 11.47
C ALA A 264 -12.41 -14.25 12.73
N ARG A 265 -11.07 -14.14 12.65
CA ARG A 265 -10.15 -14.39 13.79
C ARG A 265 -9.54 -13.10 14.32
N GLU A 266 -10.00 -12.69 15.50
CA GLU A 266 -9.55 -11.54 16.29
C GLU A 266 -8.05 -11.61 16.68
N THR A 267 -7.43 -12.80 16.65
CA THR A 267 -6.10 -13.04 17.25
C THR A 267 -4.91 -12.98 16.28
N ALA A 268 -5.13 -12.61 15.02
CA ALA A 268 -4.08 -12.61 13.99
C ALA A 268 -3.61 -11.21 13.56
N SER A 269 -4.46 -10.19 13.59
CA SER A 269 -4.08 -8.79 13.30
C SER A 269 -3.59 -8.09 14.58
N ASP A 270 -2.73 -7.09 14.42
CA ASP A 270 -2.43 -6.15 15.50
C ASP A 270 -3.65 -5.24 15.71
N SER A 271 -3.96 -4.87 16.95
CA SER A 271 -5.03 -3.89 17.24
C SER A 271 -4.67 -2.51 16.70
N LEU A 272 -5.64 -1.61 16.53
CA LEU A 272 -5.37 -0.24 16.05
C LEU A 272 -4.31 0.48 16.90
N ALA A 273 -4.28 0.25 18.23
CA ALA A 273 -3.25 0.77 19.11
C ALA A 273 -1.84 0.21 18.81
N GLU A 274 -1.71 -1.11 18.58
CA GLU A 274 -0.44 -1.73 18.20
C GLU A 274 0.02 -1.32 16.79
N GLN A 275 -0.93 -1.15 15.85
CA GLN A 275 -0.64 -0.58 14.53
C GLN A 275 -0.11 0.86 14.64
N ALA A 276 -0.67 1.66 15.55
CA ALA A 276 -0.20 3.01 15.80
C ALA A 276 1.21 3.05 16.43
N LYS A 277 1.49 2.17 17.41
CA LYS A 277 2.83 1.99 17.99
C LYS A 277 3.86 1.64 16.91
N ARG A 278 3.52 0.71 16.00
CA ARG A 278 4.37 0.33 14.87
C ARG A 278 4.62 1.49 13.91
N GLN A 279 3.62 2.30 13.58
CA GLN A 279 3.81 3.46 12.71
C GLN A 279 4.68 4.54 13.36
N LEU A 280 4.51 4.81 14.66
CA LEU A 280 5.41 5.69 15.41
C LEU A 280 6.86 5.21 15.35
N PHE A 281 7.07 3.90 15.55
CA PHE A 281 8.39 3.29 15.43
C PHE A 281 8.96 3.46 14.01
N GLN A 282 8.15 3.19 12.96
CA GLN A 282 8.57 3.37 11.57
C GLN A 282 8.97 4.82 11.26
N LEU A 283 8.18 5.80 11.67
CA LEU A 283 8.45 7.23 11.45
C LEU A 283 9.70 7.71 12.22
N ALA A 284 9.91 7.19 13.43
CA ALA A 284 11.06 7.54 14.25
C ALA A 284 12.37 6.90 13.75
N HIS A 285 12.34 5.64 13.30
CA HIS A 285 13.54 4.81 13.13
C HIS A 285 13.75 4.18 11.74
N LEU A 286 12.70 4.00 10.92
CA LEU A 286 12.77 3.18 9.69
C LEU A 286 12.62 3.97 8.37
N ARG A 287 12.55 5.30 8.44
CA ARG A 287 12.58 6.17 7.26
C ARG A 287 14.02 6.45 6.81
N PRO A 288 14.24 6.78 5.52
CA PRO A 288 15.48 7.41 5.07
C PRO A 288 15.96 8.57 5.94
N THR A 289 17.28 8.73 6.01
CA THR A 289 18.05 9.60 6.95
C THR A 289 18.08 9.16 8.42
N LYS A 290 17.42 8.05 8.78
CA LYS A 290 17.57 7.43 10.12
C LYS A 290 18.69 6.39 10.13
N SER A 291 19.37 6.25 11.26
CA SER A 291 20.20 5.07 11.52
C SER A 291 19.33 3.83 11.56
N ALA A 292 19.72 2.79 10.84
CA ALA A 292 19.03 1.51 10.84
C ALA A 292 19.06 0.87 12.25
N PRO A 293 17.97 0.20 12.68
CA PRO A 293 17.98 -0.53 13.94
C PRO A 293 19.05 -1.62 13.96
N GLU A 294 19.60 -1.87 15.15
CA GLU A 294 20.48 -3.01 15.41
C GLU A 294 19.82 -4.32 14.96
N LEU A 295 20.60 -5.15 14.27
CA LEU A 295 20.11 -6.41 13.71
C LEU A 295 21.22 -7.46 13.80
N GLU A 296 21.04 -8.38 14.74
CA GLU A 296 21.87 -9.57 14.91
C GLU A 296 20.97 -10.81 14.77
N VAL A 297 21.37 -11.75 13.91
CA VAL A 297 20.59 -12.94 13.56
C VAL A 297 21.48 -14.16 13.38
N GLU A 298 20.91 -15.34 13.61
CA GLU A 298 21.47 -16.61 13.15
C GLU A 298 20.95 -16.91 11.74
N LEU A 299 21.85 -17.18 10.81
CA LEU A 299 21.52 -17.58 9.44
C LEU A 299 21.08 -19.06 9.41
N ILE A 300 20.40 -19.47 8.33
CA ILE A 300 19.91 -20.86 8.22
C ILE A 300 21.03 -21.92 8.17
N ASP A 301 22.27 -21.51 7.88
CA ASP A 301 23.48 -22.33 7.87
C ASP A 301 24.25 -22.32 9.21
N GLY A 302 23.67 -21.70 10.25
CA GLY A 302 24.22 -21.67 11.61
C GLY A 302 25.28 -20.59 11.86
N LYS A 303 25.59 -19.72 10.88
CA LYS A 303 26.48 -18.59 11.08
C LYS A 303 25.76 -17.42 11.74
N SER A 304 26.47 -16.65 12.57
CA SER A 304 26.02 -15.33 12.98
C SER A 304 26.08 -14.34 11.81
N TRP A 305 25.20 -13.35 11.83
CA TRP A 305 25.24 -12.19 10.96
C TRP A 305 24.80 -10.98 11.78
N SER A 306 25.61 -9.93 11.81
CA SER A 306 25.22 -8.63 12.37
C SER A 306 25.29 -7.53 11.31
N LEU A 307 24.37 -6.57 11.39
CA LEU A 307 24.41 -5.36 10.57
C LEU A 307 25.67 -4.54 10.88
N ALA A 308 26.06 -4.45 12.15
CA ALA A 308 27.24 -3.71 12.60
C ALA A 308 28.51 -4.21 11.88
N GLU A 309 28.77 -5.52 11.85
CA GLU A 309 29.91 -6.11 11.10
C GLU A 309 29.89 -5.73 9.62
N GLN A 310 28.72 -5.67 8.97
CA GLN A 310 28.65 -5.29 7.56
C GLN A 310 29.00 -3.81 7.35
N ILE A 311 28.57 -2.94 8.27
CA ILE A 311 28.87 -1.51 8.26
C ILE A 311 30.35 -1.25 8.55
N GLU A 312 30.94 -1.95 9.54
CA GLU A 312 32.37 -1.90 9.85
C GLU A 312 33.24 -2.43 8.69
N ALA A 313 32.77 -3.46 7.99
CA ALA A 313 33.37 -3.93 6.73
C ALA A 313 33.17 -2.98 5.54
N GLY A 314 32.56 -1.80 5.75
CA GLY A 314 32.36 -0.76 4.74
C GLY A 314 31.37 -1.14 3.63
N ARG A 315 30.41 -2.02 3.92
CA ARG A 315 29.43 -2.53 2.95
C ARG A 315 28.20 -1.65 2.87
N VAL A 316 27.63 -1.55 1.68
CA VAL A 316 26.20 -1.20 1.53
C VAL A 316 25.40 -2.44 1.93
N VAL A 317 24.26 -2.26 2.60
CA VAL A 317 23.45 -3.39 3.09
C VAL A 317 22.03 -3.30 2.58
N ILE A 318 21.50 -4.43 2.08
CA ILE A 318 20.08 -4.60 1.76
C ILE A 318 19.48 -5.60 2.74
N VAL A 319 18.46 -5.17 3.49
CA VAL A 319 17.63 -6.08 4.31
C VAL A 319 16.29 -6.24 3.61
N HIS A 320 15.98 -7.46 3.15
CA HIS A 320 14.77 -7.77 2.37
C HIS A 320 13.92 -8.84 3.08
N PHE A 321 12.65 -8.52 3.28
CA PHE A 321 11.68 -9.37 3.96
C PHE A 321 10.82 -10.11 2.93
N SER A 322 10.74 -11.43 3.05
CA SER A 322 10.13 -12.31 2.03
C SER A 322 9.50 -13.58 2.60
N LEU A 323 8.89 -14.37 1.71
CA LEU A 323 8.18 -15.63 1.94
C LEU A 323 8.37 -16.55 0.71
N LYS A 324 8.48 -17.87 0.89
CA LYS A 324 8.52 -18.81 -0.24
C LYS A 324 7.19 -18.77 -1.01
N GLY A 325 7.25 -18.64 -2.35
CA GLY A 325 6.05 -18.53 -3.19
C GLY A 325 5.41 -17.14 -3.23
N CYS A 326 5.99 -16.12 -2.58
CA CYS A 326 5.61 -14.73 -2.80
C CYS A 326 6.04 -14.29 -4.20
N ARG A 327 5.13 -14.34 -5.18
CA ARG A 327 5.44 -14.00 -6.58
C ARG A 327 6.05 -12.59 -6.75
N PRO A 328 5.56 -11.52 -6.10
CA PRO A 328 6.20 -10.20 -6.17
C PRO A 328 7.59 -10.17 -5.51
N CYS A 329 7.84 -10.97 -4.47
CA CYS A 329 9.16 -11.08 -3.85
C CYS A 329 10.15 -11.80 -4.78
N GLU A 330 9.76 -12.95 -5.34
CA GLU A 330 10.59 -13.73 -6.26
C GLU A 330 10.95 -12.95 -7.54
N ALA A 331 10.10 -12.01 -7.97
CA ALA A 331 10.40 -11.11 -9.08
C ALA A 331 11.59 -10.16 -8.82
N MET A 332 11.94 -9.89 -7.56
CA MET A 332 13.11 -9.07 -7.18
C MET A 332 14.42 -9.87 -7.12
N TYR A 333 14.34 -11.20 -6.99
CA TYR A 333 15.51 -12.06 -6.78
C TYR A 333 16.55 -12.03 -7.92
N PRO A 334 16.18 -11.91 -9.22
CA PRO A 334 17.15 -11.73 -10.30
C PRO A 334 18.02 -10.48 -10.12
N THR A 335 17.42 -9.36 -9.71
CA THR A 335 18.13 -8.10 -9.44
C THR A 335 19.06 -8.22 -8.23
N PHE A 336 18.59 -8.80 -7.11
CA PHE A 336 19.46 -9.06 -5.95
C PHE A 336 20.65 -9.96 -6.30
N ARG A 337 20.44 -11.01 -7.11
CA ARG A 337 21.53 -11.88 -7.57
C ARG A 337 22.54 -11.12 -8.42
N LYS A 338 22.09 -10.34 -9.40
CA LYS A 338 22.96 -9.51 -10.25
C LYS A 338 23.80 -8.56 -9.41
N LEU A 339 23.17 -7.87 -8.46
CA LEU A 339 23.82 -6.98 -7.51
C LEU A 339 24.87 -7.70 -6.65
N HIS A 340 24.50 -8.84 -6.05
CA HIS A 340 25.40 -9.64 -5.22
C HIS A 340 26.63 -10.12 -6.01
N THR A 341 26.44 -10.60 -7.24
CA THR A 341 27.52 -11.02 -8.13
C THR A 341 28.39 -9.84 -8.61
N GLN A 342 27.80 -8.68 -8.89
CA GLN A 342 28.52 -7.51 -9.40
C GLN A 342 29.33 -6.77 -8.33
N TYR A 343 28.83 -6.72 -7.10
CA TYR A 343 29.43 -5.91 -6.04
C TYR A 343 30.21 -6.72 -5.00
N GLY A 344 29.94 -8.01 -4.84
CA GLY A 344 30.67 -8.92 -3.95
C GLY A 344 30.79 -8.35 -2.54
N ASP A 345 32.01 -8.35 -1.99
CA ASP A 345 32.29 -7.86 -0.64
C ASP A 345 31.97 -6.37 -0.37
N ARG A 346 31.55 -5.59 -1.37
CA ARG A 346 31.07 -4.21 -1.21
C ARG A 346 29.57 -4.12 -0.87
N LEU A 347 28.83 -5.23 -0.99
CA LEU A 347 27.38 -5.30 -0.79
C LEU A 347 26.99 -6.55 0.02
N ALA A 348 26.37 -6.35 1.18
CA ALA A 348 25.69 -7.43 1.89
C ALA A 348 24.19 -7.43 1.56
N ILE A 349 23.59 -8.62 1.40
CA ILE A 349 22.14 -8.79 1.28
C ILE A 349 21.71 -9.83 2.30
N LEU A 350 20.74 -9.47 3.16
CA LEU A 350 20.07 -10.37 4.09
C LEU A 350 18.61 -10.58 3.66
N ALA A 351 18.22 -11.83 3.41
CA ALA A 351 16.82 -12.22 3.33
C ALA A 351 16.30 -12.63 4.71
N VAL A 352 15.28 -11.91 5.21
CA VAL A 352 14.51 -12.26 6.40
C VAL A 352 13.26 -13.00 5.94
N MET A 353 13.25 -14.33 6.12
CA MET A 353 12.20 -15.20 5.60
C MET A 353 11.15 -15.47 6.69
N ASN A 354 9.95 -14.93 6.49
CA ASN A 354 8.86 -14.92 7.49
C ASN A 354 7.95 -16.16 7.36
N ASP A 355 8.45 -17.25 6.74
CA ASP A 355 7.70 -18.48 6.49
C ASP A 355 7.24 -19.11 7.82
N SER A 356 6.02 -19.68 7.85
CA SER A 356 5.52 -20.35 9.06
C SER A 356 6.26 -21.64 9.43
N ASP A 357 7.08 -22.15 8.52
CA ASP A 357 7.81 -23.42 8.61
C ASP A 357 9.22 -23.20 8.05
N ARG A 358 10.26 -23.50 8.86
CA ARG A 358 11.67 -23.34 8.49
C ARG A 358 12.04 -24.12 7.24
N ASN A 359 11.41 -25.28 7.01
CA ASN A 359 11.71 -26.12 5.84
C ASN A 359 11.38 -25.40 4.54
N LYS A 360 10.33 -24.57 4.51
CA LYS A 360 10.02 -23.73 3.33
C LYS A 360 11.13 -22.74 3.02
N THR A 361 11.74 -22.15 4.04
CA THR A 361 12.89 -21.27 3.87
C THR A 361 14.12 -22.03 3.38
N VAL A 362 14.39 -23.22 3.93
CA VAL A 362 15.49 -24.10 3.48
C VAL A 362 15.31 -24.47 2.00
N ASP A 363 14.14 -25.01 1.62
CA ASP A 363 13.81 -25.35 0.23
C ASP A 363 14.02 -24.16 -0.73
N ALA A 364 13.70 -22.93 -0.28
CA ALA A 364 13.83 -21.74 -1.11
C ALA A 364 15.31 -21.42 -1.42
N VAL A 365 16.21 -21.68 -0.48
CA VAL A 365 17.66 -21.55 -0.69
C VAL A 365 18.21 -22.73 -1.49
N GLU A 366 17.83 -23.97 -1.16
CA GLU A 366 18.26 -25.18 -1.87
C GLU A 366 17.82 -25.20 -3.34
N SER A 367 16.69 -24.56 -3.67
CA SER A 367 16.26 -24.34 -5.07
C SER A 367 17.20 -23.44 -5.89
N GLY A 368 18.26 -22.88 -5.27
CA GLY A 368 19.22 -21.97 -5.90
C GLY A 368 18.66 -20.58 -6.20
N LYS A 369 17.40 -20.29 -5.84
CA LYS A 369 16.72 -19.00 -6.07
C LYS A 369 17.28 -17.85 -5.22
N ILE A 370 17.88 -18.15 -4.08
CA ILE A 370 18.52 -17.19 -3.18
C ILE A 370 19.98 -17.60 -2.99
N THR A 371 20.92 -16.65 -3.15
CA THR A 371 22.38 -16.92 -3.13
C THR A 371 23.16 -15.94 -2.24
N TRP A 372 22.49 -15.33 -1.28
CA TRP A 372 23.01 -14.39 -0.30
C TRP A 372 22.57 -14.83 1.11
N SER A 373 22.95 -14.10 2.16
CA SER A 373 22.61 -14.48 3.55
C SER A 373 21.10 -14.59 3.75
N VAL A 374 20.66 -15.68 4.39
CA VAL A 374 19.24 -15.94 4.70
C VAL A 374 19.09 -16.33 6.16
N MET A 375 18.13 -15.72 6.83
CA MET A 375 17.66 -16.14 8.15
C MET A 375 16.17 -16.48 8.11
N TRP A 376 15.73 -17.35 9.01
CA TRP A 376 14.33 -17.71 9.18
C TRP A 376 13.76 -17.04 10.44
N ASP A 377 12.78 -16.17 10.26
CA ASP A 377 12.16 -15.39 11.35
C ASP A 377 10.90 -16.08 11.92
N GLY A 378 10.39 -17.09 11.23
CA GLY A 378 9.09 -17.70 11.54
C GLY A 378 7.91 -16.77 11.22
N ARG A 379 6.72 -17.10 11.71
CA ARG A 379 5.53 -16.22 11.64
C ARG A 379 4.89 -16.14 13.03
N PRO A 380 4.66 -14.95 13.61
CA PRO A 380 4.65 -13.61 12.98
C PRO A 380 6.01 -12.96 12.71
N GLY A 381 7.13 -13.50 13.19
CA GLY A 381 8.47 -12.93 12.99
C GLY A 381 8.88 -11.96 14.09
N LYS A 382 10.09 -12.14 14.68
CA LYS A 382 10.66 -11.19 15.64
C LYS A 382 11.28 -10.02 14.90
N VAL A 383 12.13 -10.30 13.91
CA VAL A 383 12.83 -9.29 13.11
C VAL A 383 11.84 -8.49 12.28
N ALA A 384 10.86 -9.14 11.64
CA ALA A 384 9.79 -8.47 10.90
C ALA A 384 8.97 -7.51 11.78
N ARG A 385 8.66 -7.89 13.02
CA ARG A 385 8.00 -7.01 13.99
C ARG A 385 8.88 -5.84 14.41
N GLN A 386 10.16 -6.09 14.73
CA GLN A 386 11.13 -5.06 15.08
C GLN A 386 11.33 -4.05 13.93
N TRP A 387 11.32 -4.52 12.69
CA TRP A 387 11.41 -3.69 11.48
C TRP A 387 10.03 -3.23 10.96
N GLY A 388 8.98 -3.37 11.77
CA GLY A 388 7.64 -2.86 11.48
C GLY A 388 7.03 -3.36 10.17
N VAL A 389 7.41 -4.55 9.69
CA VAL A 389 6.97 -5.07 8.38
C VAL A 389 5.50 -5.48 8.43
N THR A 390 4.73 -4.99 7.46
CA THR A 390 3.28 -5.23 7.34
C THR A 390 2.89 -6.00 6.09
N HIS A 391 3.69 -5.91 5.02
CA HIS A 391 3.49 -6.55 3.74
C HIS A 391 4.80 -7.12 3.17
N PHE A 392 4.69 -8.03 2.20
CA PHE A 392 5.81 -8.65 1.52
C PHE A 392 5.65 -8.47 -0.01
N PRO A 393 6.72 -8.11 -0.74
CA PRO A 393 8.05 -7.78 -0.23
C PRO A 393 8.06 -6.44 0.52
N THR A 394 9.01 -6.29 1.44
CA THR A 394 9.48 -5.00 1.94
C THR A 394 11.00 -5.07 2.02
N ALA A 395 11.71 -4.00 1.71
CA ALA A 395 13.16 -3.97 1.83
C ALA A 395 13.69 -2.57 2.17
N TRP A 396 14.83 -2.52 2.83
CA TRP A 396 15.59 -1.32 3.15
C TRP A 396 16.95 -1.35 2.47
N VAL A 397 17.42 -0.19 2.01
CA VAL A 397 18.81 0.04 1.61
C VAL A 397 19.48 0.90 2.68
N ILE A 398 20.61 0.43 3.17
CA ILE A 398 21.39 1.02 4.25
C ILE A 398 22.77 1.34 3.68
N ASP A 399 23.23 2.58 3.86
CA ASP A 399 24.56 3.00 3.43
C ASP A 399 25.66 2.50 4.38
N ARG A 400 26.92 2.78 4.04
CA ARG A 400 28.12 2.38 4.79
C ARG A 400 28.28 3.09 6.14
N ASN A 401 27.38 3.99 6.51
CA ASN A 401 27.33 4.66 7.81
C ASN A 401 26.21 4.09 8.68
N GLY A 402 25.58 2.98 8.27
CA GLY A 402 24.40 2.43 8.93
C GLY A 402 23.14 3.29 8.74
N THR A 403 23.13 4.23 7.80
CA THR A 403 21.98 5.13 7.56
C THR A 403 21.06 4.56 6.49
N ILE A 404 19.77 4.48 6.78
CA ILE A 404 18.74 4.13 5.81
C ILE A 404 18.73 5.22 4.73
N VAL A 405 18.89 4.80 3.48
CA VAL A 405 18.85 5.67 2.29
C VAL A 405 17.68 5.36 1.37
N ASP A 406 17.05 4.19 1.52
CA ASP A 406 15.83 3.82 0.79
C ASP A 406 14.98 2.79 1.54
N TYR A 407 13.66 2.74 1.26
CA TYR A 407 12.77 1.70 1.75
C TYR A 407 11.62 1.39 0.76
N ASN A 408 11.07 0.17 0.86
CA ASN A 408 9.98 -0.35 0.02
C ASN A 408 10.30 -0.36 -1.49
N ILE A 409 11.39 -1.07 -1.83
CA ILE A 409 12.10 -1.07 -3.12
C ILE A 409 11.27 -1.56 -4.33
N GLY A 410 9.99 -1.89 -4.19
CA GLY A 410 9.13 -2.37 -5.29
C GLY A 410 8.96 -1.41 -6.48
N THR A 411 9.42 -0.16 -6.38
CA THR A 411 9.25 0.91 -7.38
C THR A 411 10.56 1.61 -7.81
N VAL A 412 11.71 1.21 -7.24
CA VAL A 412 13.01 1.89 -7.39
C VAL A 412 13.96 1.04 -8.26
N PRO A 413 14.75 1.63 -9.18
CA PRO A 413 15.75 0.90 -9.95
C PRO A 413 16.95 0.65 -9.04
N LEU A 414 16.84 -0.39 -8.21
CA LEU A 414 17.80 -0.71 -7.15
C LEU A 414 19.24 -0.78 -7.66
N GLU A 415 19.45 -1.21 -8.90
CA GLU A 415 20.76 -1.33 -9.52
C GLU A 415 21.51 0.01 -9.62
N GLU A 416 20.83 1.07 -10.08
CA GLU A 416 21.40 2.43 -10.14
C GLU A 416 21.68 2.94 -8.73
N LYS A 417 20.75 2.71 -7.79
CA LYS A 417 20.89 3.19 -6.41
C LYS A 417 22.09 2.56 -5.69
N ILE A 418 22.29 1.25 -5.83
CA ILE A 418 23.41 0.53 -5.25
C ILE A 418 24.73 0.91 -5.94
N ALA A 419 24.73 1.12 -7.26
CA ALA A 419 25.89 1.66 -7.97
C ALA A 419 26.32 3.01 -7.37
N THR A 420 25.42 3.99 -7.29
CA THR A 420 25.72 5.32 -6.73
C THR A 420 26.27 5.25 -5.30
N LEU A 421 25.67 4.44 -4.43
CA LEU A 421 26.12 4.28 -3.03
C LEU A 421 27.49 3.62 -2.90
N ILE A 422 27.87 2.78 -3.87
CA ILE A 422 29.17 2.12 -3.89
C ILE A 422 30.23 3.01 -4.55
N ASP A 423 29.90 3.71 -5.63
CA ASP A 423 30.86 4.50 -6.39
C ASP A 423 31.20 5.83 -5.70
N ALA A 424 30.23 6.48 -5.04
CA ALA A 424 30.45 7.69 -4.23
C ALA A 424 31.41 7.51 -3.04
N SER A 425 31.77 6.26 -2.70
CA SER A 425 32.83 5.95 -1.74
C SER A 425 34.24 5.98 -2.35
N THR A 426 34.37 5.58 -3.62
CA THR A 426 35.65 5.43 -4.31
C THR A 426 36.31 6.79 -4.56
N GLU A 427 35.51 7.85 -4.64
CA GLU A 427 35.97 9.24 -4.74
C GLU A 427 36.36 9.86 -3.40
N ARG A 428 35.86 9.36 -2.25
CA ARG A 428 36.25 9.85 -0.91
C ARG A 428 37.47 9.16 -0.32
N SER A 429 37.92 8.06 -0.92
CA SER A 429 39.14 7.32 -0.56
C SER A 429 40.32 7.64 -1.48
N ARG A 430 40.23 8.73 -2.24
CA ARG A 430 41.29 9.34 -3.06
C ARG A 430 41.55 10.76 -2.58
#